data_AF-A0A2D0H932-F1
#
_entry.id   AF-A0A2D0H932-F1
#
_cell.length_a   1.000
_cell.length_b   1.000
_cell.length_c   1.000
_cell.angle_alpha   90.00
_cell.angle_beta   90.00
_cell.angle_gamma   90.00
#
_symmetry.space_group_name_H-M   'P 1'
#
loop_
_entity.id
_entity.type
_entity.pdbx_description
1 polymer ?
#
loop_
_entity_poly.entity_id
_entity_poly.type
_entity_poly.pdbx_seq_one_letter_code
_entity_poly.pdbx_strand_id
1 'polypeptide(L)' 'MKISIMTHPTYTQQALLRDNLKSLKRIATELGVTPTGDKRATDTWVNAILTHQSIQLQKLDIVLKGFYVLLRFK' A
#
# COMPACT_ATOMS: atom_id res chain seq x y z
N MET A 1 1.99 17.48 -15.73
CA MET A 1 2.54 16.57 -14.70
C MET A 1 1.37 15.93 -13.97
N LYS A 2 1.10 14.63 -14.17
CA LYS A 2 -0.06 13.96 -13.56
C LYS A 2 0.38 13.40 -12.22
N ILE A 3 0.00 14.06 -11.13
CA ILE A 3 0.19 13.55 -9.77
C ILE A 3 -0.81 12.40 -9.63
N SER A 4 -0.33 11.16 -9.61
CA SER A 4 -1.15 10.03 -9.18
C SER A 4 -1.38 10.20 -7.67
N ILE A 5 -2.37 11.01 -7.31
CA ILE A 5 -2.97 10.98 -5.98
C ILE A 5 -3.25 9.52 -5.67
N MET A 6 -2.95 9.08 -4.44
CA MET A 6 -3.18 7.72 -3.99
C MET A 6 -4.63 7.32 -4.33
N THR A 7 -4.82 6.62 -5.45
CA THR A 7 -6.15 6.32 -6.02
C THR A 7 -6.86 5.21 -5.25
N HIS A 8 -6.10 4.51 -4.40
CA HIS A 8 -6.60 3.45 -3.55
C HIS A 8 -6.63 3.94 -2.10
N PRO A 9 -7.74 3.69 -1.37
CA PRO A 9 -7.82 4.08 0.04
C PRO A 9 -6.72 3.41 0.86
N THR A 10 -6.21 4.12 1.87
CA THR A 10 -5.31 3.51 2.86
C THR A 10 -6.14 2.56 3.71
N TYR A 11 -5.95 1.26 3.51
CA TYR A 11 -6.57 0.24 4.33
C TYR A 11 -5.85 0.13 5.68
N THR A 12 -6.61 0.13 6.78
CA THR A 12 -6.10 -0.18 8.11
C THR A 12 -6.21 -1.69 8.36
N GLN A 13 -5.36 -2.23 9.23
CA GLN A 13 -5.41 -3.64 9.60
C GLN A 13 -6.80 -4.04 10.13
N GLN A 14 -7.43 -3.18 10.94
CA GLN A 14 -8.78 -3.43 11.48
C GLN A 14 -9.86 -3.48 10.38
N ALA A 15 -9.73 -2.67 9.32
CA ALA A 15 -10.66 -2.71 8.20
C ALA A 15 -10.49 -4.02 7.41
N LEU A 16 -9.25 -4.41 7.12
CA LEU A 16 -8.95 -5.62 6.36
C LEU A 16 -9.32 -6.90 7.12
N LEU A 17 -9.19 -6.91 8.45
CA LEU A 17 -9.62 -8.05 9.28
C LEU A 17 -11.14 -8.22 9.36
N ARG A 18 -11.91 -7.16 9.08
CA ARG A 18 -13.37 -7.23 8.98
C ARG A 18 -13.84 -7.69 7.60
N ASP A 19 -12.98 -7.62 6.59
CA ASP A 19 -13.26 -8.04 5.24
C ASP A 19 -13.12 -9.55 5.04
N ASN A 20 -13.88 -10.08 4.09
CA ASN A 20 -13.76 -11.48 3.70
C ASN A 20 -12.60 -11.70 2.72
N LEU A 21 -12.14 -12.96 2.61
CA LEU A 21 -11.03 -13.34 1.73
C LEU A 21 -11.25 -12.94 0.26
N LYS A 22 -12.50 -12.89 -0.23
CA LYS A 22 -12.82 -12.49 -1.61
C LYS A 22 -12.55 -10.99 -1.83
N SER A 23 -12.94 -10.15 -0.87
CA SER A 23 -12.65 -8.71 -0.88
C SER A 23 -11.15 -8.46 -0.82
N LEU A 24 -10.43 -9.16 0.08
CA LEU A 24 -8.97 -9.03 0.19
C LEU A 24 -8.24 -9.39 -1.12
N LYS A 25 -8.67 -10.46 -1.80
CA LYS A 25 -8.13 -10.85 -3.12
C LYS A 25 -8.37 -9.79 -4.19
N ARG A 26 -9.56 -9.18 -4.17
CA ARG A 26 -9.91 -8.10 -5.10
C ARG A 26 -9.04 -6.87 -4.85
N ILE A 27 -8.92 -6.44 -3.60
CA ILE A 27 -8.07 -5.30 -3.21
C ILE A 27 -6.61 -5.56 -3.61
N ALA A 28 -6.08 -6.74 -3.30
CA ALA A 28 -4.73 -7.11 -3.69
C ALA A 28 -4.53 -7.08 -5.22
N THR A 29 -5.51 -7.56 -5.99
CA THR A 29 -5.49 -7.47 -7.46
C THR A 29 -5.52 -6.03 -7.96
N GLU A 30 -6.39 -5.19 -7.40
CA GLU A 30 -6.49 -3.76 -7.74
C GLU A 30 -5.18 -3.01 -7.41
N LEU A 31 -4.47 -3.43 -6.36
CA LEU A 31 -3.16 -2.91 -5.98
C LEU A 31 -1.98 -3.55 -6.74
N GLY A 32 -2.22 -4.58 -7.57
CA GLY A 32 -1.16 -5.35 -8.24
C GLY A 32 -0.28 -6.19 -7.30
N VAL A 33 -0.77 -6.49 -6.10
CA VAL A 33 -0.06 -7.22 -5.04
C VAL A 33 -0.39 -8.70 -5.12
N THR A 34 0.66 -9.54 -5.12
CA THR A 34 0.51 -10.98 -4.94
C THR A 34 1.14 -11.40 -3.62
N PRO A 35 0.39 -11.98 -2.68
CA PRO A 35 0.95 -12.46 -1.42
C PRO A 35 1.93 -13.60 -1.64
N THR A 36 3.01 -13.58 -0.86
CA THR A 36 3.97 -14.68 -0.72
C THR A 36 3.54 -15.60 0.42
N GLY A 37 3.48 -16.91 0.18
CA GLY A 37 3.08 -17.91 1.19
C GLY A 37 1.69 -18.49 0.94
N ASP A 38 0.98 -18.86 2.02
CA ASP A 38 -0.32 -19.53 1.92
C ASP A 38 -1.44 -18.58 1.47
N LYS A 39 -1.86 -18.72 0.21
CA LYS A 39 -2.94 -17.92 -0.40
C LYS A 39 -4.34 -18.29 0.10
N ARG A 40 -4.46 -19.28 0.99
CA ARG A 40 -5.73 -19.67 1.64
C ARG A 40 -5.98 -18.90 2.92
N ALA A 41 -4.92 -18.45 3.60
CA ALA A 41 -5.02 -17.71 4.86
C ALA A 41 -5.30 -16.23 4.62
N THR A 42 -6.33 -15.68 5.28
CA THR A 42 -6.67 -14.25 5.24
C THR A 42 -5.52 -13.37 5.67
N ASP A 43 -4.81 -13.76 6.73
CA ASP A 43 -3.70 -12.99 7.29
C ASP A 43 -2.57 -12.78 6.27
N THR A 44 -2.33 -13.76 5.39
CA THR A 44 -1.33 -13.64 4.32
C THR A 44 -1.72 -12.54 3.32
N TRP A 45 -3.01 -12.39 3.00
CA TRP A 45 -3.48 -11.30 2.14
C TRP A 45 -3.43 -9.95 2.84
N VAL A 46 -3.85 -9.88 4.11
CA VAL A 46 -3.79 -8.66 4.91
C VAL A 46 -2.36 -8.16 5.01
N ASN A 47 -1.41 -9.03 5.37
CA ASN A 47 0.00 -8.68 5.47
C ASN A 47 0.56 -8.18 4.14
N ALA A 48 0.27 -8.85 3.02
CA ALA A 48 0.75 -8.43 1.71
C ALA A 48 0.26 -7.03 1.32
N ILE A 49 -1.02 -6.73 1.57
CA ILE A 49 -1.62 -5.41 1.31
C ILE A 49 -0.95 -4.33 2.17
N LEU A 50 -0.81 -4.58 3.48
CA LEU A 50 -0.20 -3.62 4.41
C LEU A 50 1.28 -3.37 4.10
N THR A 51 2.04 -4.42 3.76
CA THR A 51 3.44 -4.30 3.36
C THR A 51 3.57 -3.45 2.10
N HIS A 52 2.75 -3.69 1.08
CA HIS A 52 2.76 -2.87 -0.12
C HIS A 52 2.45 -1.40 0.18
N GLN A 53 1.43 -1.12 1.00
CA GLN A 53 1.10 0.25 1.40
C GLN A 53 2.24 0.93 2.14
N SER A 54 2.90 0.22 3.08
CA SER A 54 4.04 0.76 3.83
C SER A 54 5.20 1.14 2.91
N ILE A 55 5.53 0.30 1.93
CA ILE A 55 6.59 0.59 0.95
C ILE A 55 6.26 1.83 0.10
N GLN A 56 5.01 1.94 -0.36
CA GLN A 56 4.57 3.11 -1.15
C GLN A 56 4.65 4.40 -0.32
N LEU A 57 4.23 4.37 0.94
CA LEU A 57 4.30 5.53 1.85
C LEU A 57 5.75 5.94 2.15
N GLN A 58 6.65 4.97 2.40
CA GLN A 58 8.07 5.24 2.61
C GLN A 58 8.71 5.88 1.38
N LYS A 59 8.37 5.41 0.17
CA LYS A 59 8.86 5.99 -1.08
C LYS A 59 8.45 7.45 -1.22
N LEU A 60 7.20 7.78 -0.90
CA LEU A 60 6.70 9.17 -0.94
C LEU A 60 7.42 10.06 0.08
N ASP A 61 7.64 9.57 1.30
CA ASP A 61 8.36 10.32 2.34
C ASP A 61 9.81 10.66 1.91
N ILE A 62 10.53 9.69 1.33
CA ILE A 62 11.89 9.90 0.83
C ILE A 62 11.90 10.95 -0.31
N VAL A 63 10.95 10.83 -1.25
CA VAL A 63 10.84 11.76 -2.38
C VAL A 63 10.58 13.18 -1.87
N LEU A 64 9.61 13.37 -0.96
CA LEU A 64 9.29 14.67 -0.40
C LEU A 64 10.48 15.27 0.35
N LYS A 65 11.15 14.49 1.20
CA LYS A 65 12.37 14.94 1.91
C LYS A 65 13.46 15.38 0.93
N GLY A 66 13.68 14.63 -0.14
CA GLY A 66 14.63 15.00 -1.20
C GLY A 66 14.28 16.34 -1.87
N PHE A 67 13.01 16.55 -2.21
CA PHE A 67 12.53 17.82 -2.77
C PHE A 67 12.72 19.00 -1.81
N TYR A 68 12.39 18.83 -0.53
CA TYR A 68 12.59 19.88 0.49
C TYR A 68 14.06 20.26 0.66
N VAL A 69 14.97 19.29 0.65
CA VAL A 69 16.41 19.55 0.69
C VAL A 69 16.84 20.35 -0.55
N LEU A 70 16.39 19.95 -1.75
CA LEU A 70 16.76 20.63 -3.00
C LEU A 70 16.26 22.08 -3.06
N LEU A 71 15.06 22.35 -2.54
CA LEU A 71 14.49 23.71 -2.48
C LEU A 71 15.20 24.61 -1.45
N ARG A 72 15.85 24.05 -0.43
CA ARG A 72 16.56 24.82 0.61
C ARG A 72 17.91 25.39 0.15
N PHE A 73 18.48 24.86 -0.93
CA PHE A 73 19.79 25.28 -1.47
C PHE A 73 19.69 26.19 -2.71
N LYS A 74 18.51 26.76 -2.99
CA LYS A 74 18.27 27.71 -4.08
C LYS A 74 17.88 29.07 -3.51
#